data_AF-A0A841PAT6-F1
#
_entry.id   AF-A0A841PAT6-F1
#
_cell.length_a   1.000
_cell.length_b   1.000
_cell.length_c   1.000
_cell.angle_alpha   90.00
_cell.angle_beta   90.00
_cell.angle_gamma   90.00
#
_symmetry.space_group_name_H-M   'P 1'
#
loop_
_entity.id
_entity.type
_entity.pdbx_description
1 polymer ?
#
loop_
_entity_poly.entity_id
_entity_poly.type
_entity_poly.pdbx_seq_one_letter_code
_entity_poly.pdbx_strand_id
1 'polypeptide(L)' 'MVAYTVIWYTKTGILGQTPFNDYKTAKGHATSMLPARRRNDGVVSVEVRKDDGTVVFSQGW' A
#
# COMPACT_ATOMS: atom_id res chain seq x y z
N MET A 1 15.96 -8.71 3.53
CA MET A 1 15.39 -7.75 4.50
C MET A 1 14.26 -7.02 3.79
N VAL A 2 13.06 -7.01 4.38
CA VAL A 2 11.95 -6.20 3.85
C VAL A 2 12.23 -4.76 4.27
N ALA A 3 12.32 -3.84 3.32
CA ALA A 3 12.58 -2.43 3.59
C ALA A 3 11.32 -1.58 3.50
N TYR A 4 10.33 -2.04 2.74
CA TYR A 4 9.08 -1.33 2.52
C TYR A 4 7.89 -2.29 2.53
N THR A 5 6.76 -1.84 3.04
CA THR A 5 5.50 -2.60 3.03
C THR A 5 4.40 -1.75 2.44
N VAL A 6 3.72 -2.27 1.42
CA VAL A 6 2.48 -1.69 0.90
C VAL A 6 1.33 -2.18 1.78
N ILE A 7 0.55 -1.27 2.35
CA ILE A 7 -0.61 -1.59 3.19
C ILE A 7 -1.87 -1.05 2.50
N TRP A 8 -2.86 -1.92 2.34
CA TRP A 8 -4.15 -1.59 1.72
C TRP A 8 -5.21 -1.44 2.79
N TYR A 9 -5.99 -0.36 2.74
CA TYR A 9 -7.07 -0.09 3.68
C TYR A 9 -8.42 -0.05 2.98
N THR A 10 -9.41 -0.68 3.59
CA THR A 10 -10.84 -0.54 3.30
C THR A 10 -11.48 0.36 4.35
N LYS A 11 -12.78 0.63 4.20
CA LYS A 11 -13.55 1.35 5.23
C LYS A 11 -13.60 0.61 6.58
N THR A 12 -13.29 -0.69 6.61
CA THR A 12 -13.38 -1.53 7.80
C THR A 12 -12.01 -1.83 8.43
N GLY A 13 -10.90 -1.43 7.79
CA GLY A 13 -9.55 -1.64 8.32
C GLY A 13 -8.54 -2.07 7.27
N ILE A 14 -7.52 -2.82 7.70
CA ILE A 14 -6.46 -3.33 6.81
C ILE A 14 -6.97 -4.53 6.03
N LEU A 15 -6.92 -4.47 4.70
CA LEU A 15 -7.22 -5.59 3.82
C LEU A 15 -6.02 -6.53 3.66
N GLY A 16 -4.81 -5.97 3.59
CA GLY A 16 -3.62 -6.78 3.39
C GLY A 16 -2.34 -5.96 3.30
N GLN A 17 -1.22 -6.66 3.40
CA GLN A 17 0.12 -6.10 3.37
C GLN A 17 1.01 -6.87 2.41
N THR A 18 1.80 -6.16 1.62
CA THR A 18 2.73 -6.76 0.67
C THR A 18 4.14 -6.19 0.88
N PRO A 19 5.14 -7.02 1.24
CA PRO A 19 6.51 -6.56 1.46
C PRO A 19 7.28 -6.35 0.15
N PHE A 20 8.21 -5.39 0.17
CA PHE A 20 9.11 -5.03 -0.92
C PHE A 20 10.50 -4.68 -0.38
N ASN A 21 11.52 -4.89 -1.20
CA ASN A 21 12.91 -4.54 -0.86
C ASN A 21 13.30 -3.13 -1.33
N ASP A 22 12.46 -2.47 -2.14
CA ASP A 22 12.74 -1.18 -2.77
C ASP A 22 11.51 -0.28 -2.81
N TYR A 23 11.70 1.02 -2.53
CA TYR A 23 10.63 2.01 -2.47
C TYR A 23 9.98 2.26 -3.82
N LYS A 24 10.78 2.36 -4.90
CA LYS A 24 10.27 2.66 -6.24
C LYS A 24 9.33 1.55 -6.71
N THR A 25 9.68 0.31 -6.43
CA THR A 25 8.87 -0.87 -6.72
C THR A 25 7.60 -0.90 -5.87
N ALA A 26 7.71 -0.65 -4.56
CA ALA A 26 6.55 -0.60 -3.66
C ALA A 26 5.55 0.48 -4.07
N LYS A 27 6.02 1.71 -4.34
CA LYS A 27 5.18 2.82 -4.80
C LYS A 27 4.58 2.53 -6.16
N GLY A 28 5.37 2.01 -7.11
CA GLY A 28 4.87 1.63 -8.44
C GLY A 28 3.75 0.60 -8.36
N HIS A 29 3.91 -0.42 -7.52
CA HIS A 29 2.88 -1.42 -7.25
C HIS A 29 1.62 -0.78 -6.64
N ALA A 30 1.78 0.04 -5.59
CA ALA A 30 0.67 0.72 -4.94
C ALA A 30 -0.15 1.57 -5.92
N THR A 31 0.52 2.41 -6.73
CA THR A 31 -0.15 3.27 -7.71
C THR A 31 -0.81 2.46 -8.83
N SER A 32 -0.15 1.42 -9.34
CA SER A 32 -0.69 0.60 -10.44
C SER A 32 -1.90 -0.22 -10.02
N MET A 33 -1.92 -0.72 -8.78
CA MET A 33 -2.97 -1.65 -8.32
C MET A 33 -4.18 -0.94 -7.69
N LEU A 34 -4.01 0.29 -7.20
CA LEU A 34 -5.06 1.01 -6.48
C LEU A 34 -6.40 1.12 -7.24
N PRO A 35 -6.45 1.42 -8.56
CA PRO A 35 -7.73 1.50 -9.28
C PRO A 35 -8.49 0.17 -9.31
N ALA A 36 -7.78 -0.95 -9.55
CA ALA A 36 -8.37 -2.28 -9.61
C ALA A 36 -8.83 -2.73 -8.22
N ARG A 37 -8.00 -2.56 -7.19
CA ARG A 37 -8.34 -2.92 -5.81
C ARG A 37 -9.49 -2.08 -5.25
N ARG A 38 -9.61 -0.81 -5.64
CA ARG A 38 -10.77 0.02 -5.29
C ARG A 38 -12.06 -0.57 -5.85
N ARG A 39 -12.04 -0.97 -7.14
CA ARG A 39 -13.23 -1.51 -7.82
C ARG A 39 -13.62 -2.89 -7.28
N ASN A 40 -12.65 -3.76 -7.02
CA ASN A 40 -12.90 -5.17 -6.75
C ASN A 40 -12.93 -5.49 -5.25
N ASP A 41 -12.08 -4.83 -4.46
CA ASP A 41 -11.83 -5.20 -3.07
C ASP A 41 -12.31 -4.14 -2.07
N GLY A 42 -12.87 -3.02 -2.54
CA GLY A 42 -13.34 -1.93 -1.69
C GLY A 42 -12.23 -1.14 -0.99
N VAL A 43 -11.00 -1.17 -1.53
CA VAL A 43 -9.88 -0.37 -1.03
C VAL A 43 -10.18 1.12 -1.20
N VAL A 44 -10.00 1.88 -0.12
CA VAL A 44 -10.18 3.35 -0.08
C VAL A 44 -8.86 4.09 -0.01
N SER A 45 -7.82 3.49 0.56
CA SER A 45 -6.48 4.08 0.61
C SER A 45 -5.38 3.02 0.62
N VAL A 46 -4.18 3.48 0.27
CA VAL A 46 -2.95 2.68 0.28
C VAL A 46 -1.81 3.50 0.87
N GLU A 47 -0.95 2.83 1.64
CA GLU A 47 0.30 3.40 2.14
C GLU A 47 1.49 2.55 1.75
N VAL A 48 2.65 3.20 1.58
CA VAL A 48 3.96 2.52 1.63
C VAL A 48 4.63 2.95 2.92
N ARG A 49 4.98 1.99 3.76
CA ARG A 49 5.70 2.20 5.02
C ARG A 49 7.10 1.60 4.96
N LYS A 50 8.06 2.20 5.66
CA LYS A 50 9.33 1.55 5.98
C LYS A 50 9.14 0.46 7.04
N ASP A 51 10.18 -0.33 7.28
CA ASP A 51 10.24 -1.33 8.35
C ASP A 51 10.06 -0.73 9.76
N ASP A 52 10.57 0.48 9.97
CA ASP A 52 10.37 1.26 11.21
C ASP A 52 8.93 1.83 11.37
N GLY A 53 8.04 1.56 10.41
CA GLY A 53 6.64 2.01 10.42
C GLY A 53 6.44 3.41 9.83
N THR A 54 7.49 4.13 9.44
CA THR A 54 7.39 5.46 8.83
C THR A 54 6.63 5.40 7.51
N VAL A 55 5.56 6.19 7.37
CA VAL A 55 4.82 6.34 6.11
C VAL A 55 5.64 7.22 5.15
N VAL A 56 6.01 6.66 4.00
CA VAL A 56 6.78 7.37 2.95
C VAL A 56 5.96 7.67 1.70
N PHE A 57 4.78 7.06 1.58
CA PHE A 57 3.78 7.36 0.56
C PHE A 57 2.40 7.03 1.13
N SER A 58 1.42 7.89 0.83
CA SER A 58 0.02 7.65 1.13
C SER A 58 -0.83 8.20 0.00
N GLN A 59 -1.82 7.44 -0.43
CA GLN A 59 -2.81 7.86 -1.41
C GLN A 59 -4.18 7.34 -1.00
N GLY A 60 -5.11 8.27 -0.81
CA GLY A 60 -6.51 8.00 -0.54
C GLY A 60 -7.40 8.89 -1.41
N TRP A 61 -8.70 8.59 -1.40
CA TRP A 61 -9.75 9.41 -2.01
C TRP A 61 -10.76 9.79 -0.94
#